data_AF-A0A0C3AR14-F1
#
_entry.id   AF-A0A0C3AR14-F1
#
_cell.length_a   1.000
_cell.length_b   1.000
_cell.length_c   1.000
_cell.angle_alpha   90.00
_cell.angle_beta   90.00
_cell.angle_gamma   90.00
#
_symmetry.space_group_name_H-M   'P 1'
#
loop_
_entity.id
_entity.type
_entity.pdbx_description
1 polymer ?
#
loop_
_entity_poly.entity_id
_entity_poly.type
_entity_poly.pdbx_seq_one_letter_code
_entity_poly.pdbx_strand_id
1 'polypeptide(L)'
;MASTTATTSAATPSASPSQLSPADLVQNDLNPIVSFIIGFGIILAASIMNAGGLNLVKLDMVRTMALPKAQRRRDFLRPLWLIGMILYIASQLIGSTLALEFLRAEYVAPLGSSSLVFNFLFASWLVGTPVTRNDIYGTVIVVLGVIGIVAFGSINKGLVSHMDLTLLISLWSRAGWLSYFILMGFLPVVVVYIGASHLESILFSRQDLLSAPTTPKPNASRSGGPSSSGIWATTKAKWDHWMHWTRDKIEGWSIDKSDKTLAWTLGICWACCGGALAGGTLVFAKATVKLVSGTLSHKNTGNQFAHAATIFTLIFLAVTAVLQILCLNRGLRAYDSTLVVPVFYGVYTASGFLDSLIFNDEVDKYETWVGSNS
;
A
#
# COMPACT_ATOMS: atom_id res chain seq x y z
N MET A 1 -55.36 -42.51 -48.90
CA MET A 1 -54.38 -42.88 -47.85
C MET A 1 -53.01 -42.49 -48.41
N ALA A 2 -52.46 -41.34 -48.02
CA ALA A 2 -51.38 -41.22 -47.02
C ALA A 2 -50.18 -42.12 -47.38
N SER A 3 -48.94 -41.67 -47.57
CA SER A 3 -48.24 -40.49 -47.04
C SER A 3 -46.94 -40.24 -47.81
N THR A 4 -46.66 -38.96 -48.06
CA THR A 4 -45.41 -38.38 -48.57
C THR A 4 -44.38 -38.29 -47.44
N THR A 5 -43.11 -38.64 -47.67
CA THR A 5 -42.00 -38.38 -46.73
C THR A 5 -41.05 -37.36 -47.35
N ALA A 6 -40.92 -36.22 -46.67
CA ALA A 6 -40.19 -35.04 -47.10
C ALA A 6 -38.73 -35.09 -46.65
N THR A 7 -37.83 -34.68 -47.56
CA THR A 7 -36.42 -34.39 -47.30
C THR A 7 -36.31 -32.98 -46.70
N THR A 8 -35.86 -32.86 -45.46
CA THR A 8 -35.59 -31.55 -44.82
C THR A 8 -34.09 -31.23 -44.85
N SER A 9 -33.75 -30.22 -45.66
CA SER A 9 -32.46 -29.55 -45.71
C SER A 9 -32.25 -28.66 -44.48
N ALA A 10 -31.04 -28.70 -43.91
CA ALA A 10 -30.61 -27.89 -42.78
C ALA A 10 -30.60 -26.39 -43.13
N ALA A 11 -31.32 -25.59 -42.33
CA ALA A 11 -31.28 -24.14 -42.37
C ALA A 11 -30.42 -23.60 -41.21
N THR A 12 -29.37 -22.87 -41.57
CA THR A 12 -28.57 -21.98 -40.70
C THR A 12 -29.45 -20.94 -40.00
N PRO A 13 -29.31 -20.71 -38.68
CA PRO A 13 -30.00 -19.61 -38.03
C PRO A 13 -29.34 -18.27 -38.40
N SER A 14 -30.16 -17.39 -38.98
CA SER A 14 -29.85 -15.97 -39.22
C SER A 14 -29.50 -15.27 -37.92
N ALA A 15 -28.28 -14.73 -37.83
CA ALA A 15 -27.84 -13.87 -36.73
C ALA A 15 -28.63 -12.55 -36.75
N SER A 16 -29.46 -12.34 -35.73
CA SER A 16 -30.04 -11.03 -35.42
C SER A 16 -28.92 -10.02 -35.14
N PRO A 17 -28.99 -8.77 -35.62
CA PRO A 17 -28.01 -7.76 -35.25
C PRO A 17 -28.15 -7.51 -33.75
N SER A 18 -27.12 -7.91 -33.00
CA SER A 18 -26.97 -7.64 -31.58
C SER A 18 -27.16 -6.14 -31.34
N GLN A 19 -28.29 -5.77 -30.73
CA GLN A 19 -28.53 -4.43 -30.22
C GLN A 19 -27.43 -4.12 -29.21
N LEU A 20 -26.52 -3.22 -29.57
CA LEU A 20 -25.53 -2.68 -28.63
C LEU A 20 -26.28 -2.07 -27.44
N SER A 21 -25.93 -2.52 -26.24
CA SER A 21 -26.50 -1.98 -25.01
C SER A 21 -25.96 -0.56 -24.81
N PRO A 22 -26.74 0.40 -24.28
CA PRO A 22 -26.23 1.74 -23.95
C PRO A 22 -25.04 1.73 -22.98
N ALA A 23 -24.80 0.62 -22.27
CA ALA A 23 -23.64 0.42 -21.41
C ALA A 23 -22.33 0.17 -22.18
N ASP A 24 -22.42 -0.27 -23.44
CA ASP A 24 -21.26 -0.40 -24.33
C ASP A 24 -20.86 0.98 -24.93
N LEU A 25 -21.69 2.01 -24.74
CA LEU A 25 -21.45 3.40 -25.19
C LEU A 25 -20.65 4.25 -24.19
N VAL A 26 -20.34 3.75 -22.99
CA VAL A 26 -19.49 4.45 -22.00
C VAL A 26 -18.07 3.88 -21.97
N GLN A 27 -17.79 2.85 -22.78
CA GLN A 27 -16.42 2.45 -23.07
C GLN A 27 -15.83 3.53 -23.98
N ASN A 28 -15.28 4.58 -23.36
CA ASN A 28 -14.68 5.73 -24.01
C ASN A 28 -13.84 5.28 -25.21
N ASP A 29 -14.34 5.52 -26.43
CA ASP A 29 -13.58 5.56 -27.68
C ASP A 29 -12.63 6.78 -27.69
N LEU A 30 -11.96 7.05 -26.57
CA LEU A 30 -10.90 8.04 -26.49
C LEU A 30 -9.68 7.45 -27.19
N ASN A 31 -9.03 8.27 -28.03
CA ASN A 31 -7.75 7.93 -28.62
C ASN A 31 -6.80 7.44 -27.51
N PRO A 32 -6.12 6.28 -27.65
CA PRO A 32 -5.24 5.74 -26.61
C PRO A 32 -4.18 6.74 -26.12
N ILE A 33 -3.76 7.67 -26.98
CA ILE A 33 -2.87 8.78 -26.61
C ILE A 33 -3.56 9.74 -25.62
N VAL A 34 -4.83 10.07 -25.85
CA VAL A 34 -5.61 10.94 -24.97
C VAL A 34 -5.86 10.26 -23.62
N SER A 35 -6.22 8.97 -23.62
CA SER A 35 -6.34 8.18 -22.39
C SER A 35 -5.02 8.17 -21.60
N PHE A 36 -3.89 7.96 -22.29
CA PHE A 36 -2.58 8.02 -21.65
C PHE A 36 -2.29 9.39 -21.03
N ILE A 37 -2.54 10.50 -21.75
CA ILE A 37 -2.31 11.87 -21.25
C ILE A 37 -3.18 12.15 -20.02
N ILE A 38 -4.46 11.77 -20.06
CA ILE A 38 -5.39 11.96 -18.93
C ILE A 38 -4.88 11.19 -17.71
N GLY A 39 -4.55 9.90 -17.87
CA GLY A 39 -4.04 9.08 -16.78
C GLY A 39 -2.70 9.58 -16.23
N PHE A 40 -1.80 10.05 -17.10
CA PHE A 40 -0.52 10.63 -16.71
C PHE A 40 -0.73 11.90 -15.86
N GLY A 41 -1.64 12.78 -16.27
CA GLY A 41 -2.01 13.98 -15.53
C GLY A 41 -2.58 13.67 -14.14
N ILE A 42 -3.46 12.65 -14.05
CA ILE A 42 -4.05 12.19 -12.78
C ILE A 42 -2.95 11.70 -11.83
N ILE A 43 -1.99 10.89 -12.30
CA ILE A 43 -0.90 10.37 -11.47
C ILE A 43 0.04 11.48 -11.01
N LEU A 44 0.36 12.43 -11.88
CA LEU A 44 1.18 13.58 -11.51
C LEU A 44 0.51 14.43 -10.44
N ALA A 45 -0.78 14.74 -10.61
CA ALA A 45 -1.55 15.48 -9.61
C ALA A 45 -1.60 14.73 -8.27
N ALA A 46 -1.88 13.43 -8.29
CA ALA A 46 -1.84 12.59 -7.11
C ALA A 46 -0.45 12.60 -6.45
N SER A 47 0.63 12.52 -7.23
CA SER A 47 2.01 12.53 -6.72
C SER A 47 2.37 13.84 -6.02
N ILE A 48 1.93 14.98 -6.55
CA ILE A 48 2.11 16.30 -5.94
C ILE A 48 1.31 16.39 -4.63
N MET A 49 0.02 16.02 -4.65
CA MET A 49 -0.83 16.02 -3.47
C MET A 49 -0.25 15.14 -2.36
N ASN A 50 0.21 13.95 -2.74
CA ASN A 50 0.80 12.99 -1.84
C ASN A 50 2.05 13.54 -1.13
N ALA A 51 3.02 14.01 -1.91
CA ALA A 51 4.26 14.60 -1.40
C ALA A 51 3.99 15.84 -0.53
N GLY A 52 3.10 16.72 -0.97
CA GLY A 52 2.69 17.89 -0.20
C GLY A 52 2.02 17.50 1.13
N GLY A 53 1.14 16.50 1.11
CA GLY A 53 0.38 16.03 2.27
C GLY A 53 1.29 15.47 3.36
N LEU A 54 2.23 14.60 2.99
CA LEU A 54 3.19 14.02 3.93
C LEU A 54 4.15 15.06 4.51
N ASN A 55 4.61 16.02 3.71
CA ASN A 55 5.47 17.09 4.19
C ASN A 55 4.73 18.14 5.03
N LEU A 56 3.44 18.38 4.78
CA LEU A 56 2.56 19.16 5.66
C LEU A 56 2.38 18.49 7.03
N VAL A 57 2.15 17.18 7.05
CA VAL A 57 2.09 16.39 8.29
C VAL A 57 3.42 16.49 9.04
N LYS A 58 4.56 16.29 8.34
CA LYS A 58 5.89 16.41 8.94
C LYS A 58 6.14 17.82 9.49
N LEU A 59 5.76 18.86 8.75
CA LEU A 59 5.88 20.25 9.20
C LEU A 59 5.09 20.52 10.49
N ASP A 60 3.83 20.08 10.54
CA ASP A 60 3.00 20.19 11.75
C ASP A 60 3.65 19.49 12.95
N MET A 61 4.24 18.31 12.72
CA MET A 61 4.91 17.54 13.76
C MET A 61 6.15 18.27 14.28
N VAL A 62 7.01 18.79 13.39
CA VAL A 62 8.19 19.57 13.77
C VAL A 62 7.78 20.81 14.58
N ARG A 63 6.76 21.54 14.12
CA ARG A 63 6.21 22.71 14.85
C ARG A 63 5.68 22.33 16.23
N THR A 64 4.98 21.21 16.33
CA THR A 64 4.40 20.72 17.60
C THR A 64 5.48 20.21 18.56
N MET A 65 6.54 19.59 18.04
CA MET A 65 7.67 19.11 18.84
C MET A 65 8.45 20.25 19.47
N ALA A 66 8.50 21.43 18.83
CA ALA A 66 9.10 22.65 19.39
C ALA A 66 8.34 23.21 20.61
N LEU A 67 7.06 22.86 20.78
CA LEU A 67 6.25 23.31 21.92
C LEU A 67 6.47 22.44 23.18
N PRO A 68 6.39 23.02 24.40
CA PRO A 68 6.44 22.26 25.66
C PRO A 68 5.34 21.20 25.73
N LYS A 69 5.61 20.05 26.39
CA LYS A 69 4.69 18.89 26.47
C LYS A 69 3.26 19.28 26.91
N ALA A 70 3.11 20.24 27.83
CA ALA A 70 1.82 20.70 28.35
C ALA A 70 0.93 21.45 27.33
N GLN A 71 1.51 22.01 26.27
CA GLN A 71 0.77 22.79 25.26
C GLN A 71 0.45 21.98 24.00
N ARG A 72 0.94 20.74 23.90
CA ARG A 72 0.74 19.88 22.73
C ARG A 72 -0.71 19.38 22.67
N ARG A 73 -1.39 19.72 21.59
CA ARG A 73 -2.75 19.20 21.28
C ARG A 73 -2.67 17.85 20.57
N ARG A 74 -3.73 17.05 20.63
CA ARG A 74 -3.85 15.77 19.89
C ARG A 74 -3.80 16.02 18.39
N ASP A 75 -3.29 15.04 17.64
CA ASP A 75 -3.03 15.19 16.19
C ASP A 75 -4.27 15.58 15.39
N PHE A 76 -5.40 14.93 15.63
CA PHE A 76 -6.68 15.20 14.95
C PHE A 76 -7.28 16.58 15.23
N LEU A 77 -6.81 17.31 16.24
CA LEU A 77 -7.27 18.66 16.58
C LEU A 77 -6.43 19.75 15.89
N ARG A 78 -5.38 19.38 15.16
CA ARG A 78 -4.48 20.32 14.50
C ARG A 78 -4.85 20.44 13.02
N PRO A 79 -5.27 21.63 12.56
CA PRO A 79 -5.79 21.78 11.19
C PRO A 79 -4.72 21.52 10.13
N LEU A 80 -3.46 21.87 10.39
CA LEU A 80 -2.35 21.64 9.46
C LEU A 80 -2.09 20.14 9.26
N TRP A 81 -2.15 19.36 10.34
CA TRP A 81 -2.07 17.90 10.28
C TRP A 81 -3.25 17.30 9.50
N LEU A 82 -4.47 17.77 9.76
CA LEU A 82 -5.67 17.27 9.10
C LEU A 82 -5.64 17.56 7.59
N ILE A 83 -5.24 18.76 7.18
CA ILE A 83 -5.08 19.12 5.77
C ILE A 83 -4.05 18.19 5.10
N GLY A 84 -2.89 17.99 5.74
CA GLY A 84 -1.87 17.09 5.21
C GLY A 84 -2.36 15.65 5.07
N MET A 85 -3.09 15.14 6.06
CA MET A 85 -3.69 13.80 6.03
C MET A 85 -4.79 13.66 4.99
N ILE A 86 -5.67 14.66 4.84
CA ILE A 86 -6.71 14.66 3.80
C ILE A 86 -6.06 14.66 2.42
N LEU A 87 -5.02 15.48 2.21
CA LEU A 87 -4.32 15.57 0.95
C LEU A 87 -3.63 14.24 0.60
N TYR A 88 -3.00 13.60 1.59
CA TYR A 88 -2.43 12.26 1.47
C TYR A 88 -3.49 11.21 1.09
N ILE A 89 -4.60 11.12 1.85
CA ILE A 89 -5.65 10.13 1.60
C ILE A 89 -6.31 10.36 0.23
N ALA A 90 -6.63 11.61 -0.11
CA ALA A 90 -7.21 11.97 -1.39
C ALA A 90 -6.28 11.59 -2.55
N SER A 91 -4.98 11.81 -2.40
CA SER A 91 -4.00 11.43 -3.42
C SER A 91 -3.97 9.93 -3.69
N GLN A 92 -4.05 9.11 -2.65
CA GLN A 92 -4.05 7.65 -2.77
C GLN A 92 -5.34 7.16 -3.41
N LEU A 93 -6.49 7.74 -3.04
CA LEU A 93 -7.77 7.38 -3.64
C LEU A 93 -7.81 7.76 -5.13
N ILE A 94 -7.54 9.01 -5.46
CA ILE A 94 -7.56 9.53 -6.84
C ILE A 94 -6.51 8.84 -7.71
N GLY A 95 -5.28 8.73 -7.20
CA GLY A 95 -4.14 8.22 -7.96
C GLY A 95 -4.23 6.71 -8.23
N SER A 96 -4.82 5.92 -7.33
CA SER A 96 -4.93 4.47 -7.52
C SER A 96 -6.22 4.06 -8.24
N THR A 97 -7.34 4.76 -8.06
CA THR A 97 -8.60 4.34 -8.69
C THR A 97 -8.80 4.97 -10.07
N LEU A 98 -8.69 6.29 -10.19
CA LEU A 98 -8.96 6.99 -11.46
C LEU A 98 -7.86 6.74 -12.48
N ALA A 99 -6.58 6.66 -12.06
CA ALA A 99 -5.51 6.40 -13.01
C ALA A 99 -5.61 5.00 -13.64
N LEU A 100 -6.10 4.00 -12.91
CA LEU A 100 -6.26 2.63 -13.41
C LEU A 100 -7.38 2.49 -14.45
N GLU A 101 -8.29 3.47 -14.56
CA GLU A 101 -9.29 3.50 -15.62
C GLU A 101 -8.69 3.89 -16.98
N PHE A 102 -7.61 4.68 -16.96
CA PHE A 102 -6.98 5.22 -18.18
C PHE A 102 -5.63 4.60 -18.50
N LEU A 103 -4.93 4.08 -17.48
CA LEU A 103 -3.59 3.50 -17.59
C LEU A 103 -3.54 2.09 -17.02
N ARG A 104 -2.76 1.23 -17.68
CA ARG A 104 -2.43 -0.09 -17.14
C ARG A 104 -1.59 0.07 -15.87
N ALA A 105 -1.78 -0.84 -14.91
CA ALA A 105 -1.07 -0.85 -13.62
C ALA A 105 0.47 -0.80 -13.76
N GLU A 106 1.01 -1.40 -14.82
CA GLU A 106 2.44 -1.37 -15.18
C GLU A 106 2.98 0.06 -15.36
N TYR A 107 2.17 1.00 -15.87
CA TYR A 107 2.55 2.41 -16.00
C TYR A 107 2.36 3.18 -14.70
N VAL A 108 1.35 2.81 -13.90
CA VAL A 108 1.00 3.54 -12.67
C VAL A 108 2.13 3.47 -11.65
N ALA A 109 2.77 2.31 -11.52
CA ALA A 109 3.84 2.10 -10.54
C ALA A 109 5.07 3.03 -10.77
N PRO A 110 5.71 3.06 -11.95
CA PRO A 110 6.82 3.98 -12.20
C PRO A 110 6.38 5.45 -12.26
N LEU A 111 5.22 5.77 -12.83
CA LEU A 111 4.74 7.15 -12.87
C LEU A 111 4.46 7.71 -11.47
N GLY A 112 3.96 6.87 -10.55
CA GLY A 112 3.76 7.23 -9.15
C GLY A 112 5.08 7.51 -8.41
N SER A 113 6.22 7.01 -8.90
CA SER A 113 7.54 7.34 -8.32
C SER A 113 7.93 8.81 -8.52
N SER A 114 7.25 9.55 -9.41
CA SER A 114 7.38 11.02 -9.49
C SER A 114 7.06 11.71 -8.16
N SER A 115 6.26 11.09 -7.28
CA SER A 115 6.03 11.57 -5.92
C SER A 115 7.30 11.64 -5.08
N LEU A 116 8.32 10.84 -5.38
CA LEU A 116 9.62 10.91 -4.68
C LEU A 116 10.33 12.23 -4.98
N VAL A 117 10.22 12.70 -6.22
CA VAL A 117 10.81 13.98 -6.64
C VAL A 117 10.14 15.14 -5.92
N PHE A 118 8.80 15.16 -5.94
CA PHE A 118 8.05 16.18 -5.20
C PHE A 118 8.28 16.10 -3.69
N ASN A 119 8.52 14.90 -3.14
CA ASN A 119 8.69 14.72 -1.70
C ASN A 119 9.92 15.46 -1.16
N PHE A 120 11.10 15.36 -1.79
CA PHE A 120 12.27 16.10 -1.30
C PHE A 120 12.15 17.61 -1.59
N LEU A 121 11.51 18.01 -2.69
CA LEU A 121 11.25 19.43 -2.99
C LEU A 121 10.38 20.06 -1.89
N PHE A 122 9.27 19.41 -1.54
CA PHE A 122 8.41 19.87 -0.44
C PHE A 122 9.09 19.73 0.93
N ALA A 123 9.91 18.70 1.16
CA ALA A 123 10.70 18.61 2.40
C ALA A 123 11.68 19.78 2.54
N SER A 124 12.24 20.27 1.43
CA SER A 124 13.11 21.44 1.44
C SER A 124 12.31 22.74 1.64
N TRP A 125 11.19 22.91 0.92
CA TRP A 125 10.38 24.14 0.98
C TRP A 125 9.57 24.30 2.27
N LEU A 126 8.94 23.23 2.78
CA LEU A 126 8.10 23.29 3.98
C LEU A 126 8.88 23.06 5.26
N VAL A 127 9.72 22.02 5.29
CA VAL A 127 10.40 21.57 6.52
C VAL A 127 11.78 22.22 6.66
N GLY A 128 12.36 22.75 5.58
CA GLY A 128 13.68 23.36 5.59
C GLY A 128 14.83 22.36 5.57
N THR A 129 14.58 21.12 5.10
CA THR A 129 15.64 20.12 4.94
C THR A 129 16.55 20.46 3.76
N PRO A 130 17.89 20.38 3.90
CA PRO A 130 18.81 20.70 2.82
C PRO A 130 18.75 19.62 1.72
N VAL A 131 18.75 20.04 0.45
CA VAL A 131 18.79 19.13 -0.69
C VAL A 131 20.21 18.55 -0.81
N THR A 132 20.31 17.23 -0.77
CA THR A 132 21.59 16.52 -0.88
C THR A 132 21.89 16.12 -2.33
N ARG A 133 23.16 15.83 -2.65
CA ARG A 133 23.53 15.33 -3.99
C ARG A 133 22.84 14.00 -4.31
N ASN A 134 22.58 13.18 -3.30
CA ASN A 134 21.91 11.89 -3.46
C ASN A 134 20.45 12.07 -3.91
N ASP A 135 19.77 13.12 -3.45
CA ASP A 135 18.39 13.44 -3.87
C ASP A 135 18.35 13.81 -5.37
N ILE A 136 19.39 14.51 -5.85
CA ILE A 136 19.53 14.87 -7.27
C ILE A 136 19.78 13.61 -8.12
N TYR A 137 20.72 12.76 -7.73
CA TYR A 137 20.98 11.51 -8.45
C TYR A 137 19.73 10.60 -8.48
N GLY A 138 19.02 10.50 -7.36
CA GLY A 138 17.76 9.76 -7.28
C GLY A 138 16.69 10.32 -8.22
N THR A 139 16.59 11.65 -8.32
CA THR A 139 15.68 12.33 -9.25
C THR A 139 15.97 11.96 -10.69
N VAL A 140 17.25 12.00 -11.09
CA VAL A 140 17.66 11.63 -12.45
C VAL A 140 17.27 10.18 -12.76
N ILE A 141 17.51 9.26 -11.83
CA ILE A 141 17.15 7.85 -11.98
C ILE A 141 15.63 7.67 -12.12
N VAL A 142 14.83 8.34 -11.29
CA VAL A 142 13.37 8.29 -11.35
C VAL A 142 12.85 8.81 -12.69
N VAL A 143 13.35 9.97 -13.15
CA VAL A 143 12.96 10.56 -14.43
C VAL A 143 13.33 9.65 -15.59
N LEU A 144 14.54 9.07 -15.60
CA LEU A 144 14.95 8.11 -16.62
C LEU A 144 14.10 6.83 -16.61
N GLY A 145 13.74 6.32 -15.42
CA GLY A 145 12.84 5.17 -15.28
C GLY A 145 11.44 5.45 -15.83
N VAL A 146 10.89 6.63 -15.56
CA VAL A 146 9.62 7.09 -16.13
C VAL A 146 9.71 7.23 -17.66
N ILE A 147 10.77 7.84 -18.19
CA ILE A 147 10.96 7.95 -19.63
C ILE A 147 11.08 6.56 -20.27
N GLY A 148 11.83 5.65 -19.65
CA GLY A 148 12.02 4.28 -20.11
C GLY A 148 10.70 3.51 -20.21
N ILE A 149 9.88 3.51 -19.15
CA ILE A 149 8.60 2.80 -19.17
C ILE A 149 7.64 3.39 -20.22
N VAL A 150 7.63 4.72 -20.40
CA VAL A 150 6.76 5.37 -21.38
C VAL A 150 7.21 5.07 -22.80
N ALA A 151 8.52 5.04 -23.06
CA ALA A 151 9.08 4.71 -24.37
C ALA A 151 8.88 3.23 -24.74
N PHE A 152 9.13 2.30 -23.80
CA PHE A 152 9.12 0.87 -24.08
C PHE A 152 7.79 0.16 -23.76
N GLY A 153 6.96 0.72 -22.87
CA GLY A 153 5.69 0.12 -22.47
C GLY A 153 4.69 -0.01 -23.64
N SER A 154 4.82 0.83 -24.67
CA SER A 154 3.94 0.81 -25.86
C SER A 154 4.05 -0.47 -26.69
N ILE A 155 5.00 -1.36 -26.40
CA ILE A 155 5.31 -2.53 -27.24
C ILE A 155 4.41 -3.74 -26.92
N ASN A 156 3.76 -3.81 -25.75
CA ASN A 156 2.91 -4.96 -25.38
C ASN A 156 1.41 -4.71 -25.61
N LYS A 157 0.96 -4.94 -26.84
CA LYS A 157 -0.46 -5.06 -27.21
C LYS A 157 -0.91 -6.51 -27.01
N GLY A 158 -1.67 -6.83 -25.95
CA GLY A 158 -2.25 -8.18 -25.91
C GLY A 158 -2.82 -8.75 -24.60
N LEU A 159 -3.04 -7.97 -23.53
CA LEU A 159 -3.66 -8.53 -22.32
C LEU A 159 -5.03 -7.89 -22.08
N VAL A 160 -6.06 -8.66 -22.41
CA VAL A 160 -7.48 -8.32 -22.31
C VAL A 160 -7.85 -8.08 -20.84
N SER A 161 -8.48 -6.93 -20.60
CA SER A 161 -8.91 -6.43 -19.31
C SER A 161 -10.34 -6.89 -18.97
N HIS A 162 -10.52 -8.18 -18.66
CA HIS A 162 -11.72 -8.65 -17.96
C HIS A 162 -11.32 -9.56 -16.81
N MET A 163 -11.37 -9.03 -15.58
CA MET A 163 -11.32 -9.83 -14.37
C MET A 163 -12.75 -10.12 -13.95
N ASP A 164 -13.18 -11.36 -14.12
CA ASP A 164 -14.49 -11.83 -13.68
C ASP A 164 -14.46 -12.18 -12.17
N LEU A 165 -15.59 -12.06 -11.47
CA LEU A 165 -15.72 -12.39 -10.04
C LEU A 165 -15.36 -13.86 -9.78
N THR A 166 -15.73 -14.74 -10.70
CA THR A 166 -15.42 -16.17 -10.67
C THR A 166 -13.91 -16.42 -10.69
N LEU A 167 -13.17 -15.63 -11.48
CA LEU A 167 -11.72 -15.65 -11.53
C LEU A 167 -11.13 -15.16 -10.19
N LEU A 168 -11.65 -14.07 -9.63
CA LEU A 168 -11.18 -13.54 -8.34
C LEU A 168 -11.29 -14.56 -7.20
N ILE A 169 -12.41 -15.30 -7.13
CA ILE A 169 -12.61 -16.36 -6.13
C ILE A 169 -11.63 -17.52 -6.37
N SER A 170 -11.39 -17.90 -7.62
CA SER A 170 -10.42 -18.95 -7.96
C SER A 170 -8.97 -18.58 -7.66
N LEU A 171 -8.62 -17.28 -7.77
CA LEU A 171 -7.29 -16.77 -7.41
C LEU A 171 -7.10 -16.75 -5.89
N TRP A 172 -8.16 -16.45 -5.14
CA TRP A 172 -8.12 -16.41 -3.66
C TRP A 172 -8.04 -17.80 -3.02
N SER A 173 -8.69 -18.81 -3.62
CA SER A 173 -8.68 -20.19 -3.09
C SER A 173 -7.39 -20.96 -3.42
N ARG A 174 -6.47 -20.37 -4.17
CA ARG A 174 -5.22 -21.00 -4.55
C ARG A 174 -4.25 -21.06 -3.38
N ALA A 175 -3.89 -22.27 -2.98
CA ALA A 175 -2.94 -22.54 -1.90
C ALA A 175 -1.60 -21.80 -2.09
N GLY A 176 -1.14 -21.64 -3.34
CA GLY A 176 0.07 -20.87 -3.67
C GLY A 176 -0.02 -19.41 -3.26
N TRP A 177 -1.12 -18.72 -3.59
CA TRP A 177 -1.32 -17.33 -3.19
C TRP A 177 -1.46 -17.18 -1.67
N LEU A 178 -2.21 -18.07 -1.01
CA LEU A 178 -2.37 -18.02 0.45
C LEU A 178 -1.05 -18.27 1.18
N SER A 179 -0.22 -19.18 0.69
CA SER A 179 1.11 -19.43 1.26
C SER A 179 2.04 -18.23 1.12
N TYR A 180 2.05 -17.58 -0.04
CA TYR A 180 2.79 -16.34 -0.28
C TYR A 180 2.27 -15.21 0.62
N PHE A 181 0.96 -15.02 0.68
CA PHE A 181 0.33 -14.00 1.51
C PHE A 181 0.69 -14.15 2.99
N ILE A 182 0.74 -15.38 3.51
CA ILE A 182 1.12 -15.63 4.90
C ILE A 182 2.63 -15.48 5.12
N LEU A 183 3.46 -16.15 4.30
CA LEU A 183 4.90 -16.27 4.55
C LEU A 183 5.70 -15.04 4.11
N MET A 184 5.30 -14.38 3.03
CA MET A 184 5.98 -13.20 2.48
C MET A 184 5.25 -11.89 2.79
N GLY A 185 3.91 -11.92 2.92
CA GLY A 185 3.12 -10.74 3.26
C GLY A 185 2.98 -10.54 4.78
N PHE A 186 2.13 -11.35 5.41
CA PHE A 186 1.68 -11.14 6.78
C PHE A 186 2.78 -11.34 7.83
N LEU A 187 3.49 -12.46 7.79
CA LEU A 187 4.47 -12.81 8.82
C LEU A 187 5.66 -11.84 8.89
N PRO A 188 6.30 -11.45 7.77
CA PRO A 188 7.39 -10.47 7.81
C PRO A 188 6.91 -9.09 8.30
N VAL A 189 5.73 -8.65 7.89
CA VAL A 189 5.13 -7.39 8.37
C VAL A 189 4.93 -7.41 9.87
N VAL A 190 4.40 -8.50 10.43
CA VAL A 190 4.23 -8.64 11.89
C VAL A 190 5.57 -8.63 12.61
N VAL A 191 6.58 -9.33 12.09
CA VAL A 191 7.93 -9.35 12.68
C VAL A 191 8.57 -7.95 12.68
N VAL A 192 8.50 -7.24 11.54
CA VAL A 192 9.03 -5.87 11.44
C VAL A 192 8.26 -4.91 12.34
N TYR A 193 6.93 -5.04 12.44
CA TYR A 193 6.10 -4.23 13.33
C TYR A 193 6.49 -4.41 14.80
N ILE A 194 6.66 -5.66 15.24
CA ILE A 194 7.07 -5.99 16.61
C ILE A 194 8.47 -5.46 16.87
N GLY A 195 9.42 -5.69 15.97
CA GLY A 195 10.78 -5.16 16.07
C GLY A 195 10.82 -3.63 16.16
N ALA A 196 10.04 -2.95 15.31
CA ALA A 196 9.90 -1.50 15.34
C ALA A 196 9.31 -1.01 16.66
N SER A 197 8.30 -1.69 17.20
CA SER A 197 7.67 -1.32 18.48
C SER A 197 8.62 -1.44 19.67
N HIS A 198 9.48 -2.45 19.68
CA HIS A 198 10.51 -2.59 20.71
C HIS A 198 11.58 -1.52 20.57
N LEU A 199 12.07 -1.27 19.35
CA LEU A 199 13.05 -0.24 19.08
C LEU A 199 12.53 1.16 19.44
N GLU A 200 11.26 1.43 19.17
CA GLU A 200 10.54 2.64 19.60
C GLU A 200 10.56 2.78 21.13
N SER A 201 10.23 1.71 21.85
CA SER A 201 10.22 1.72 23.33
C SER A 201 11.60 1.99 23.94
N ILE A 202 12.67 1.48 23.31
CA ILE A 202 14.06 1.67 23.74
C ILE A 202 14.50 3.11 23.45
N LEU A 203 14.15 3.66 22.28
CA LEU A 203 14.50 5.03 21.93
C LEU A 203 13.80 6.04 22.86
N PHE A 204 12.50 5.81 23.16
CA PHE A 204 11.77 6.66 24.10
C PHE A 204 12.31 6.57 25.53
N SER A 205 12.69 5.37 26.01
CA SER A 205 13.25 5.23 27.35
C SER A 205 14.58 5.99 27.50
N ARG A 206 15.43 5.99 26.47
CA ARG A 206 16.68 6.77 26.44
C ARG A 206 16.41 8.28 26.48
N GLN A 207 15.44 8.77 25.71
CA GLN A 207 15.08 10.19 25.68
C GLN A 207 14.48 10.68 27.02
N ASP A 208 13.68 9.84 27.68
CA ASP A 208 13.11 10.17 28.99
C ASP A 208 14.18 10.24 30.09
N LEU A 209 15.19 9.35 30.06
CA LEU A 209 16.33 9.40 31.01
C LEU A 209 17.12 10.71 30.90
N LEU A 210 17.25 11.26 29.68
CA LEU A 210 17.93 12.53 29.43
C LEU A 210 17.10 13.76 29.84
N SER A 211 15.78 13.61 30.00
CA SER A 211 14.85 14.73 30.22
C SER A 211 14.21 14.78 31.61
N ALA A 212 14.48 13.80 32.49
CA ALA A 212 13.98 13.78 33.86
C ALA A 212 14.98 14.41 34.86
N PRO A 213 14.57 15.40 35.68
CA PRO A 213 15.27 15.73 36.92
C PRO A 213 15.23 14.53 37.86
N THR A 214 16.36 14.21 38.50
CA THR A 214 16.55 13.10 39.44
C THR A 214 15.52 13.15 40.57
N THR A 215 14.37 12.52 40.36
CA THR A 215 13.35 12.32 41.39
C THR A 215 13.21 10.83 41.62
N PRO A 216 13.39 10.34 42.87
CA PRO A 216 13.27 8.93 43.17
C PRO A 216 11.84 8.45 42.87
N LYS A 217 11.70 7.46 41.98
CA LYS A 217 10.41 6.80 41.78
C LYS A 217 10.05 6.02 43.06
N PRO A 218 8.87 6.22 43.67
CA PRO A 218 8.44 5.39 44.77
C PRO A 218 8.24 3.95 44.30
N ASN A 219 8.65 3.00 45.13
CA ASN A 219 8.53 1.56 44.89
C ASN A 219 7.06 1.19 44.64
N ALA A 220 6.74 0.86 43.39
CA ALA A 220 5.47 0.23 43.05
C ALA A 220 5.53 -1.24 43.51
N SER A 221 4.76 -1.57 44.54
CA SER A 221 4.56 -2.94 44.98
C SER A 221 3.93 -3.76 43.86
N ARG A 222 4.57 -4.89 43.52
CA ARG A 222 4.02 -5.90 42.60
C ARG A 222 2.82 -6.57 43.28
N SER A 223 1.60 -6.22 42.88
CA SER A 223 0.41 -6.99 43.22
C SER A 223 0.35 -8.23 42.33
N GLY A 224 0.53 -9.41 42.93
CA GLY A 224 0.36 -10.70 42.27
C GLY A 224 -1.12 -10.97 41.98
N GLY A 225 -1.50 -10.86 40.71
CA GLY A 225 -2.81 -11.31 40.23
C GLY A 225 -2.88 -12.84 40.11
N PRO A 226 -4.08 -13.45 40.21
CA PRO A 226 -4.25 -14.89 40.22
C PRO A 226 -3.81 -15.53 38.91
N SER A 227 -3.07 -16.64 39.01
CA SER A 227 -2.64 -17.47 37.89
C SER A 227 -3.85 -18.20 37.29
N SER A 228 -4.36 -17.71 36.16
CA SER A 228 -5.32 -18.48 35.38
C SER A 228 -4.57 -19.64 34.72
N SER A 229 -4.89 -20.88 35.09
CA SER A 229 -4.35 -22.10 34.47
C SER A 229 -5.29 -22.54 33.34
N GLY A 230 -4.80 -22.49 32.10
CA GLY A 230 -5.55 -22.93 30.93
C GLY A 230 -4.67 -22.95 29.67
N ILE A 231 -5.17 -23.56 28.58
CA ILE A 231 -4.50 -23.56 27.26
C ILE A 231 -4.20 -22.13 26.79
N TRP A 232 -5.08 -21.18 27.12
CA TRP A 232 -4.86 -19.74 26.91
C TRP A 232 -3.69 -19.18 27.72
N ALA A 233 -3.47 -19.66 28.94
CA ALA A 233 -2.36 -19.22 29.79
C ALA A 233 -1.01 -19.76 29.33
N THR A 234 -0.96 -21.00 28.85
CA THR A 234 0.28 -21.56 28.27
C THR A 234 0.62 -20.91 26.93
N THR A 235 -0.38 -20.61 26.09
CA THR A 235 -0.19 -19.88 24.83
C THR A 235 0.27 -18.44 25.09
N LYS A 236 -0.35 -17.77 26.08
CA LYS A 236 0.06 -16.44 26.53
C LYS A 236 1.47 -16.43 27.11
N ALA A 237 1.83 -17.42 27.94
CA ALA A 237 3.17 -17.53 28.49
C ALA A 237 4.24 -17.75 27.40
N LYS A 238 3.95 -18.55 26.37
CA LYS A 238 4.84 -18.71 25.21
C LYS A 238 4.97 -17.41 24.41
N TRP A 239 3.86 -16.69 24.21
CA TRP A 239 3.86 -15.39 23.55
C TRP A 239 4.67 -14.36 24.34
N ASP A 240 4.47 -14.27 25.66
CA ASP A 240 5.19 -13.36 26.54
C ASP A 240 6.69 -13.70 26.56
N HIS A 241 7.05 -14.98 26.63
CA HIS A 241 8.44 -15.42 26.53
C HIS A 241 9.08 -15.00 25.21
N TRP A 242 8.38 -15.19 24.09
CA TRP A 242 8.87 -14.79 22.78
C TRP A 242 9.05 -13.27 22.68
N MET A 243 8.08 -12.49 23.18
CA MET A 243 8.11 -11.02 23.21
C MET A 243 9.23 -10.46 24.10
N HIS A 244 9.53 -11.14 25.21
CA HIS A 244 10.67 -10.80 26.06
C HIS A 244 12.00 -11.14 25.37
N TRP A 245 12.10 -12.33 24.78
CA TRP A 245 13.29 -12.74 24.05
C TRP A 245 13.61 -11.81 22.86
N THR A 246 12.61 -11.38 22.09
CA THR A 246 12.80 -10.41 21.00
C THR A 246 13.27 -9.06 21.53
N ARG A 247 12.68 -8.59 22.63
CA ARG A 247 13.09 -7.35 23.29
C ARG A 247 14.55 -7.43 23.73
N ASP A 248 14.95 -8.49 24.42
CA ASP A 248 16.32 -8.65 24.94
C ASP A 248 17.36 -8.67 23.81
N LYS A 249 17.02 -9.30 22.68
CA LYS A 249 17.87 -9.31 21.48
C LYS A 249 18.02 -7.92 20.87
N ILE A 250 16.93 -7.17 20.74
CA ILE A 250 16.96 -5.80 20.19
C ILE A 250 17.67 -4.86 21.15
N GLU A 251 17.44 -5.00 22.46
CA GLU A 251 18.11 -4.22 23.50
C GLU A 251 19.62 -4.47 23.45
N GLY A 252 20.05 -5.74 23.44
CA GLY A 252 21.45 -6.13 23.27
C GLY A 252 22.10 -5.55 22.02
N TRP A 253 21.43 -5.60 20.87
CA TRP A 253 21.91 -4.99 19.62
C TRP A 253 21.96 -3.45 19.68
N SER A 254 21.07 -2.83 20.45
CA SER A 254 20.94 -1.37 20.52
C SER A 254 21.98 -0.70 21.43
N ILE A 255 22.57 -1.41 22.40
CA ILE A 255 23.45 -0.85 23.45
C ILE A 255 24.58 -0.01 22.83
N ASP A 256 25.26 -0.55 21.82
CA ASP A 256 26.42 0.10 21.21
C ASP A 256 26.06 1.11 20.10
N LYS A 257 24.77 1.36 19.88
CA LYS A 257 24.30 2.23 18.79
C LYS A 257 23.82 3.58 19.29
N SER A 258 24.16 4.61 18.52
CA SER A 258 23.75 5.99 18.78
C SER A 258 22.24 6.20 18.56
N ASP A 259 21.65 7.14 19.29
CA ASP A 259 20.21 7.46 19.16
C ASP A 259 19.84 7.90 17.74
N LYS A 260 20.76 8.54 17.01
CA LYS A 260 20.58 8.87 15.58
C LYS A 260 20.45 7.62 14.73
N THR A 261 21.28 6.61 14.97
CA THR A 261 21.23 5.33 14.25
C THR A 261 19.96 4.54 14.61
N LEU A 262 19.53 4.57 15.87
CA LEU A 262 18.27 3.97 16.29
C LEU A 262 17.08 4.65 15.62
N ALA A 263 17.03 5.99 15.63
CA ALA A 263 15.97 6.77 14.99
C ALA A 263 15.89 6.53 13.47
N TRP A 264 17.05 6.48 12.80
CA TRP A 264 17.16 6.15 11.38
C TRP A 264 16.63 4.74 11.08
N THR A 265 17.07 3.73 11.86
CA THR A 265 16.61 2.34 11.71
C THR A 265 15.12 2.22 11.98
N LEU A 266 14.62 2.90 13.01
CA LEU A 266 13.21 2.93 13.39
C LEU A 266 12.34 3.53 12.27
N GLY A 267 12.80 4.63 11.67
CA GLY A 267 12.16 5.24 10.51
C GLY A 267 12.03 4.27 9.34
N ILE A 268 13.10 3.52 9.04
CA ILE A 268 13.11 2.50 7.99
C ILE A 268 12.15 1.35 8.31
N CYS A 269 12.17 0.80 9.52
CA CYS A 269 11.29 -0.31 9.90
C CYS A 269 9.81 0.08 9.77
N TRP A 270 9.42 1.27 10.25
CA TRP A 270 8.06 1.78 10.10
C TRP A 270 7.68 2.05 8.65
N ALA A 271 8.61 2.58 7.84
CA ALA A 271 8.42 2.79 6.41
C ALA A 271 8.21 1.48 5.65
N CYS A 272 9.05 0.46 5.90
CA CYS A 272 8.92 -0.86 5.29
C CYS A 272 7.61 -1.55 5.69
N CYS A 273 7.25 -1.51 6.98
CA CYS A 273 5.99 -2.07 7.46
C CYS A 273 4.79 -1.39 6.82
N GLY A 274 4.78 -0.05 6.78
CA GLY A 274 3.70 0.72 6.17
C GLY A 274 3.60 0.50 4.65
N GLY A 275 4.74 0.47 3.96
CA GLY A 275 4.81 0.26 2.52
C GLY A 275 4.33 -1.14 2.12
N ALA A 276 4.76 -2.17 2.85
CA ALA A 276 4.31 -3.55 2.60
C ALA A 276 2.80 -3.71 2.80
N LEU A 277 2.26 -3.12 3.88
CA LEU A 277 0.82 -3.06 4.12
C LEU A 277 0.09 -2.35 2.97
N ALA A 278 0.61 -1.22 2.50
CA ALA A 278 0.03 -0.46 1.40
C ALA A 278 0.02 -1.22 0.07
N GLY A 279 1.09 -1.96 -0.23
CA GLY A 279 1.14 -2.79 -1.45
C GLY A 279 0.12 -3.92 -1.40
N GLY A 280 -0.02 -4.57 -0.24
CA GLY A 280 -1.08 -5.54 -0.02
C GLY A 280 -2.47 -4.93 -0.19
N THR A 281 -2.73 -3.77 0.40
CA THR A 281 -4.00 -3.05 0.27
C THR A 281 -4.34 -2.72 -1.19
N LEU A 282 -3.35 -2.40 -2.04
CA LEU A 282 -3.56 -2.05 -3.45
C LEU A 282 -4.22 -3.19 -4.25
N VAL A 283 -3.75 -4.43 -4.08
CA VAL A 283 -4.28 -5.59 -4.81
C VAL A 283 -5.74 -5.85 -4.43
N PHE A 284 -6.04 -5.78 -3.13
CA PHE A 284 -7.41 -5.95 -2.65
C PHE A 284 -8.33 -4.77 -2.98
N ALA A 285 -7.80 -3.55 -3.02
CA ALA A 285 -8.55 -2.37 -3.46
C ALA A 285 -8.97 -2.51 -4.92
N LYS A 286 -8.04 -2.92 -5.79
CA LYS A 286 -8.31 -3.18 -7.21
C LYS A 286 -9.38 -4.27 -7.38
N ALA A 287 -9.29 -5.36 -6.61
CA ALA A 287 -10.32 -6.39 -6.60
C ALA A 287 -11.68 -5.84 -6.15
N THR A 288 -11.72 -5.09 -5.05
CA THR A 288 -12.94 -4.51 -4.47
C THR A 288 -13.63 -3.53 -5.42
N VAL A 289 -12.88 -2.61 -6.03
CA VAL A 289 -13.42 -1.63 -6.99
C VAL A 289 -14.08 -2.32 -8.18
N LYS A 290 -13.46 -3.39 -8.69
CA LYS A 290 -14.03 -4.17 -9.81
C LYS A 290 -15.33 -4.89 -9.41
N LEU A 291 -15.41 -5.43 -8.19
CA LEU A 291 -16.64 -6.03 -7.66
C LEU A 291 -17.77 -5.01 -7.52
N VAL A 292 -17.46 -3.84 -6.96
CA VAL A 292 -18.43 -2.74 -6.78
C VAL A 292 -18.91 -2.23 -8.14
N SER A 293 -18.00 -1.97 -9.07
CA SER A 293 -18.31 -1.50 -10.42
C SER A 293 -19.16 -2.51 -11.21
N GLY A 294 -18.83 -3.81 -11.14
CA GLY A 294 -19.61 -4.87 -11.77
C GLY A 294 -21.04 -5.02 -11.22
N THR A 295 -21.23 -4.72 -9.92
CA THR A 295 -22.56 -4.73 -9.29
C THR A 295 -23.40 -3.51 -9.69
N LEU A 296 -22.78 -2.32 -9.74
CA LEU A 296 -23.46 -1.07 -10.12
C LEU A 296 -23.88 -1.05 -11.60
N SER A 297 -23.16 -1.75 -12.47
CA SER A 297 -23.46 -1.84 -13.91
C SER A 297 -24.62 -2.81 -14.25
N HIS A 298 -25.34 -3.37 -13.27
CA HIS A 298 -26.45 -4.32 -13.46
C HIS A 298 -26.13 -5.57 -14.31
N LYS A 299 -24.84 -5.88 -14.56
CA LYS A 299 -24.39 -7.05 -15.35
C LYS A 299 -24.41 -8.37 -14.55
N ASN A 300 -24.63 -8.33 -13.23
CA ASN A 300 -24.68 -9.52 -12.39
C ASN A 300 -25.81 -9.47 -11.36
N THR A 301 -26.80 -10.36 -11.51
CA THR A 301 -28.00 -10.51 -10.68
C THR A 301 -27.75 -11.45 -9.49
N GLY A 302 -26.97 -11.01 -8.50
CA GLY A 302 -26.81 -11.74 -7.23
C GLY A 302 -26.26 -10.87 -6.10
N ASN A 303 -26.56 -11.24 -4.84
CA ASN A 303 -26.06 -10.58 -3.62
C ASN A 303 -24.54 -10.83 -3.42
N GLN A 304 -23.69 -10.28 -4.29
CA GLN A 304 -22.23 -10.46 -4.24
C GLN A 304 -21.56 -9.85 -2.99
N PHE A 305 -22.24 -8.88 -2.36
CA PHE A 305 -21.83 -8.28 -1.08
C PHE A 305 -22.15 -9.14 0.15
N ALA A 306 -22.96 -10.19 0.01
CA ALA A 306 -23.27 -11.12 1.10
C ALA A 306 -22.27 -12.28 1.22
N HIS A 307 -21.27 -12.36 0.32
CA HIS A 307 -20.25 -13.40 0.37
C HIS A 307 -19.16 -13.07 1.40
N ALA A 308 -18.81 -14.04 2.24
CA ALA A 308 -17.84 -13.87 3.32
C ALA A 308 -16.48 -13.33 2.84
N ALA A 309 -16.05 -13.69 1.63
CA ALA A 309 -14.80 -13.21 1.03
C ALA A 309 -14.80 -11.69 0.78
N THR A 310 -15.91 -11.12 0.32
CA THR A 310 -16.04 -9.67 0.07
C THR A 310 -16.01 -8.90 1.39
N ILE A 311 -16.72 -9.38 2.41
CA ILE A 311 -16.74 -8.78 3.75
C ILE A 311 -15.35 -8.83 4.40
N PHE A 312 -14.68 -9.99 4.34
CA PHE A 312 -13.32 -10.14 4.84
C PHE A 312 -12.35 -9.19 4.13
N THR A 313 -12.45 -9.07 2.81
CA THR A 313 -11.61 -8.16 2.00
C THR A 313 -11.83 -6.70 2.38
N LEU A 314 -13.09 -6.27 2.59
CA LEU A 314 -13.41 -4.91 3.02
C LEU A 314 -12.88 -4.60 4.42
N ILE A 315 -13.04 -5.52 5.37
CA ILE A 315 -12.51 -5.36 6.73
C ILE A 315 -10.98 -5.29 6.68
N PHE A 316 -10.34 -6.20 5.92
CA PHE A 316 -8.90 -6.21 5.74
C PHE A 316 -8.41 -4.89 5.14
N LEU A 317 -9.10 -4.35 4.12
CA LEU A 317 -8.78 -3.09 3.49
C LEU A 317 -8.90 -1.91 4.47
N ALA A 318 -9.97 -1.87 5.28
CA ALA A 318 -10.14 -0.83 6.29
C ALA A 318 -9.04 -0.89 7.37
N VAL A 319 -8.73 -2.08 7.88
CA VAL A 319 -7.70 -2.27 8.91
C VAL A 319 -6.31 -1.91 8.37
N THR A 320 -5.95 -2.43 7.21
CA THR A 320 -4.64 -2.16 6.59
C THR A 320 -4.50 -0.68 6.18
N ALA A 321 -5.57 -0.04 5.71
CA ALA A 321 -5.57 1.40 5.41
C ALA A 321 -5.30 2.28 6.64
N VAL A 322 -5.79 1.88 7.81
CA VAL A 322 -5.47 2.58 9.07
C VAL A 322 -4.04 2.26 9.51
N LEU A 323 -3.65 0.98 9.49
CA LEU A 323 -2.32 0.55 9.95
C LEU A 323 -1.18 1.16 9.11
N GLN A 324 -1.32 1.24 7.79
CA GLN A 324 -0.31 1.88 6.93
C GLN A 324 -0.12 3.36 7.29
N ILE A 325 -1.20 4.08 7.61
CA ILE A 325 -1.17 5.49 8.03
C ILE A 325 -0.49 5.61 9.40
N LEU A 326 -0.81 4.72 10.35
CA LEU A 326 -0.16 4.70 11.66
C LEU A 326 1.33 4.43 11.55
N CYS A 327 1.73 3.46 10.73
CA CYS A 327 3.13 3.13 10.48
C CYS A 327 3.86 4.33 9.85
N LEU A 328 3.30 4.93 8.82
CA LEU A 328 3.90 6.08 8.15
C LEU A 328 4.06 7.27 9.11
N ASN A 329 3.03 7.58 9.90
CA ASN A 329 3.10 8.64 10.90
C ASN A 329 4.14 8.36 11.98
N ARG A 330 4.28 7.11 12.45
CA ARG A 330 5.36 6.73 13.37
C ARG A 330 6.75 6.84 12.73
N GLY A 331 6.89 6.45 11.47
CA GLY A 331 8.13 6.63 10.71
C GLY A 331 8.52 8.10 10.58
N LEU A 332 7.58 8.98 10.24
CA LEU A 332 7.79 10.42 10.15
C LEU A 332 8.06 11.09 11.51
N ARG A 333 7.68 10.45 12.64
CA ARG A 333 8.10 10.89 13.99
C ARG A 333 9.55 10.53 14.25
N ALA A 334 9.96 9.34 13.82
CA ALA A 334 11.29 8.81 14.08
C ALA A 334 12.38 9.46 13.21
N TYR A 335 12.09 9.72 11.93
CA TYR A 335 13.09 10.22 10.99
C TYR A 335 12.51 11.15 9.90
N ASP A 336 13.36 11.74 9.08
CA ASP A 336 12.99 12.74 8.06
C ASP A 336 12.20 12.16 6.90
N SER A 337 11.26 12.96 6.36
CA SER A 337 10.41 12.58 5.23
C SER A 337 11.21 12.31 3.96
N THR A 338 12.39 12.92 3.80
CA THR A 338 13.31 12.68 2.68
C THR A 338 13.82 11.24 2.60
N LEU A 339 13.80 10.49 3.72
CA LEU A 339 14.20 9.09 3.74
C LEU A 339 13.01 8.15 3.98
N VAL A 340 12.12 8.48 4.92
CA VAL A 340 10.99 7.62 5.29
C VAL A 340 10.03 7.43 4.11
N VAL A 341 9.73 8.51 3.38
CA VAL A 341 8.77 8.47 2.28
C VAL A 341 9.30 7.66 1.09
N PRO A 342 10.56 7.85 0.62
CA PRO A 342 11.10 7.00 -0.43
C PRO A 342 11.19 5.51 -0.08
N VAL A 343 11.56 5.17 1.16
CA VAL A 343 11.57 3.77 1.59
C VAL A 343 10.14 3.20 1.59
N PHE A 344 9.17 3.96 2.12
CA PHE A 344 7.77 3.56 2.11
C PHE A 344 7.26 3.29 0.69
N TYR A 345 7.50 4.23 -0.24
CA TYR A 345 7.07 4.10 -1.64
C TYR A 345 7.80 2.98 -2.37
N GLY A 346 9.11 2.82 -2.15
CA GLY A 346 9.88 1.74 -2.75
C GLY A 346 9.35 0.37 -2.34
N VAL A 347 9.09 0.16 -1.05
CA VAL A 347 8.51 -1.10 -0.55
C VAL A 347 7.07 -1.26 -1.04
N TYR A 348 6.24 -0.21 -0.99
CA TYR A 348 4.87 -0.21 -1.52
C TYR A 348 4.81 -0.65 -2.99
N THR A 349 5.65 -0.06 -3.84
CA THR A 349 5.68 -0.38 -5.26
C THR A 349 6.19 -1.79 -5.50
N ALA A 350 7.26 -2.20 -4.80
CA ALA A 350 7.81 -3.55 -4.93
C ALA A 350 6.81 -4.62 -4.46
N SER A 351 6.24 -4.48 -3.27
CA SER A 351 5.26 -5.44 -2.76
C SER A 351 3.97 -5.42 -3.58
N GLY A 352 3.45 -4.25 -3.95
CA GLY A 352 2.25 -4.17 -4.80
C GLY A 352 2.43 -4.80 -6.17
N PHE A 353 3.62 -4.69 -6.77
CA PHE A 353 3.97 -5.37 -8.01
C PHE A 353 4.05 -6.88 -7.82
N LEU A 354 4.80 -7.37 -6.83
CA LEU A 354 4.92 -8.79 -6.51
C LEU A 354 3.56 -9.43 -6.18
N ASP A 355 2.77 -8.74 -5.35
CA ASP A 355 1.43 -9.17 -4.96
C ASP A 355 0.53 -9.25 -6.19
N SER A 356 0.59 -8.27 -7.10
CA SER A 356 -0.18 -8.30 -8.36
C SER A 356 0.26 -9.42 -9.29
N LEU A 357 1.56 -9.68 -9.44
CA LEU A 357 2.08 -10.75 -10.30
C LEU A 357 1.65 -12.14 -9.80
N ILE A 358 1.83 -12.38 -8.50
CA ILE A 358 1.54 -13.67 -7.87
C ILE A 358 0.04 -13.89 -7.77
N PHE A 359 -0.73 -12.83 -7.51
CA PHE A 359 -2.18 -12.90 -7.47
C PHE A 359 -2.81 -13.12 -8.86
N ASN A 360 -2.31 -12.48 -9.91
CA ASN A 360 -2.87 -12.62 -11.26
C ASN A 360 -2.31 -13.84 -12.04
N ASP A 361 -1.41 -14.61 -11.44
CA ASP A 361 -0.69 -15.71 -12.09
C ASP A 361 0.01 -15.29 -13.39
N GLU A 362 0.58 -14.09 -13.38
CA GLU A 362 1.23 -13.50 -14.56
C GLU A 362 2.73 -13.82 -14.62
N VAL A 363 3.28 -14.50 -13.60
CA VAL A 363 4.72 -14.81 -13.49
C VAL A 363 5.25 -15.53 -14.73
N ASP A 364 4.48 -16.46 -15.29
CA ASP A 364 4.87 -17.24 -16.48
C ASP A 364 4.49 -16.55 -17.81
N LYS A 365 3.76 -15.42 -17.77
CA LYS A 365 3.34 -14.66 -18.96
C LYS A 365 4.33 -13.56 -19.37
N TYR A 366 5.29 -13.23 -18.51
CA TYR A 366 6.40 -12.37 -18.88
C TYR A 366 7.40 -13.22 -19.66
N GLU A 367 7.49 -13.00 -20.98
CA GLU A 367 8.59 -13.55 -21.76
C GLU A 367 9.90 -13.09 -21.13
N THR A 368 10.71 -14.06 -20.68
CA THR A 368 11.95 -13.81 -19.94
C THR A 368 13.01 -13.13 -20.79
N TRP A 369 12.80 -13.02 -22.11
CA TRP A 369 13.71 -12.37 -23.03
C TRP A 369 13.04 -12.09 -24.39
N VAL A 370 13.13 -10.85 -24.91
CA VAL A 370 12.94 -10.57 -26.34
C VAL A 370 14.16 -11.13 -27.06
N GLY A 371 14.14 -12.43 -27.35
CA GLY A 371 15.20 -13.09 -28.09
C GLY A 371 15.23 -14.60 -27.90
N SER A 372 14.12 -15.26 -28.23
CA SER A 372 14.22 -16.54 -28.94
C SER A 372 13.29 -16.48 -30.15
N ASN A 373 13.86 -16.07 -31.28
CA ASN A 373 13.26 -16.19 -32.61
C ASN A 373 12.82 -17.64 -32.85
N SER A 374 11.58 -17.83 -33.29
CA SER A 374 11.23 -18.43 -34.61
C SER A 374 9.74 -18.60 -34.75
#